data_AF-A0A853FM19-F1
#
_entry.id   AF-A0A853FM19-F1
#
_cell.length_a   1.000
_cell.length_b   1.000
_cell.length_c   1.000
_cell.angle_alpha   90.00
_cell.angle_beta   90.00
_cell.angle_gamma   90.00
#
_symmetry.space_group_name_H-M   'P 1'
#
loop_
_entity.id
_entity.type
_entity.pdbx_description
1 polymer ?
#
loop_
_entity_poly.entity_id
_entity_poly.type
_entity_poly.pdbx_seq_one_letter_code
_entity_poly.pdbx_strand_id
1 'polypeptide(L)'
;MMLFAIALASGGVAVSNKTHLPIVSSQTSCIAARLGAVAADMVARKSALDAAIQACRALSEASYAEGNLRMNGQPFPKSWWKQVQPLLDAEQADATSIVLAAPAGTAFKAMWELPDGKLVEVGAQFVPGTIRVRIIAA
;
A
#
# COMPACT_ATOMS: atom_id res chain seq x y z
N MET A 1 -20.72 0.99 27.79
CA MET A 1 -20.31 1.27 26.40
C MET A 1 -18.82 1.59 26.40
N MET A 2 -17.97 0.62 26.05
CA MET A 2 -16.53 0.86 25.90
C MET A 2 -16.28 1.53 24.55
N LEU A 3 -15.77 2.76 24.57
CA LEU A 3 -15.18 3.40 23.40
C LEU A 3 -13.88 2.67 23.07
N PHE A 4 -13.88 1.90 21.97
CA PHE A 4 -12.63 1.51 21.33
C PHE A 4 -12.06 2.75 20.66
N ALA A 5 -11.10 3.40 21.31
CA ALA A 5 -10.19 4.31 20.64
C ALA A 5 -9.40 3.48 19.62
N ILE A 6 -9.76 3.59 18.34
CA ILE A 6 -8.91 3.10 17.26
C ILE A 6 -7.68 4.01 17.29
N ALA A 7 -6.64 3.57 17.99
CA ALA A 7 -5.32 4.12 17.79
C ALA A 7 -5.05 3.98 16.28
N LEU A 8 -5.04 5.10 15.55
CA LEU A 8 -4.49 5.12 14.21
C LEU A 8 -3.03 4.74 14.39
N ALA A 9 -2.71 3.45 14.23
CA ALA A 9 -1.35 3.01 14.09
C ALA A 9 -0.71 3.96 13.09
N SER A 10 0.38 4.61 13.46
CA SER A 10 1.12 5.57 12.65
C SER A 10 1.87 4.84 11.51
N GLY A 11 1.14 3.99 10.80
CA GLY A 11 1.57 3.15 9.70
C GLY A 11 1.62 3.93 8.40
N GLY A 12 2.26 3.34 7.41
CA GLY A 12 2.43 3.89 6.09
C GLY A 12 3.88 4.00 5.65
N VAL A 13 4.09 3.74 4.37
CA VAL A 13 5.41 3.82 3.74
C VAL A 13 5.68 5.23 3.30
N ALA A 14 6.72 5.83 3.88
CA ALA A 14 7.18 7.16 3.50
C ALA A 14 7.87 7.11 2.13
N VAL A 15 7.33 7.84 1.16
CA VAL A 15 7.85 7.97 -0.20
C VAL A 15 8.10 9.44 -0.50
N SER A 16 9.37 9.80 -0.61
CA SER A 16 9.82 11.15 -0.97
C SER A 16 10.13 11.31 -2.45
N ASN A 17 10.25 10.20 -3.18
CA ASN A 17 10.54 10.21 -4.62
C ASN A 17 9.25 10.04 -5.42
N LYS A 18 8.88 11.09 -6.18
CA LYS A 18 7.69 11.12 -7.05
C LYS A 18 7.61 9.97 -8.06
N THR A 19 8.72 9.35 -8.40
CA THR A 19 8.75 8.25 -9.37
C THR A 19 8.55 6.89 -8.73
N HIS A 20 8.84 6.75 -7.43
CA HIS A 20 8.53 5.52 -6.70
C HIS A 20 7.07 5.51 -6.25
N LEU A 21 6.49 6.69 -6.01
CA LEU A 21 5.13 6.86 -5.49
C LEU A 21 4.06 6.10 -6.30
N PRO A 22 4.01 6.15 -7.65
CA PRO A 22 2.99 5.44 -8.41
C PRO A 22 3.04 3.92 -8.22
N ILE A 23 4.25 3.34 -8.10
CA ILE A 23 4.42 1.89 -7.94
C ILE A 23 3.94 1.46 -6.55
N VAL A 24 4.41 2.15 -5.50
CA VAL A 24 4.00 1.87 -4.12
C VAL A 24 2.48 2.05 -3.97
N SER A 25 1.94 3.14 -4.51
CA SER A 25 0.50 3.42 -4.45
C SER A 25 -0.34 2.40 -5.20
N SER A 26 0.12 1.95 -6.38
CA SER A 26 -0.55 0.90 -7.14
C SER A 26 -0.58 -0.42 -6.37
N GLN A 27 0.54 -0.81 -5.75
CA GLN A 27 0.58 -2.01 -4.92
C GLN A 27 -0.38 -1.92 -3.74
N THR A 28 -0.41 -0.80 -3.02
CA THR A 28 -1.32 -0.58 -1.89
C THR A 28 -2.78 -0.63 -2.31
N SER A 29 -3.14 0.05 -3.40
CA SER A 29 -4.51 0.00 -3.95
C SER A 29 -4.90 -1.41 -4.38
N CYS A 30 -3.96 -2.14 -4.99
CA CYS A 30 -4.13 -3.53 -5.41
C CYS A 30 -4.41 -4.46 -4.22
N ILE A 31 -3.68 -4.30 -3.11
CA ILE A 31 -3.87 -5.09 -1.89
C ILE A 31 -5.22 -4.76 -1.26
N ALA A 32 -5.51 -3.47 -1.04
CA ALA A 32 -6.78 -3.03 -0.44
C ALA A 32 -8.00 -3.53 -1.25
N ALA A 33 -7.94 -3.46 -2.58
CA ALA A 33 -9.01 -3.93 -3.46
C ALA A 33 -9.22 -5.45 -3.41
N ARG A 34 -8.15 -6.24 -3.20
CA ARG A 34 -8.23 -7.71 -3.12
C ARG A 34 -8.69 -8.22 -1.75
N LEU A 35 -8.45 -7.47 -0.68
CA LEU A 35 -8.80 -7.89 0.67
C LEU A 35 -10.32 -7.93 0.91
N GLY A 36 -11.08 -7.03 0.28
CA GLY A 36 -12.52 -6.90 0.56
C GLY A 36 -12.78 -6.60 2.04
N ALA A 37 -13.84 -7.18 2.60
CA ALA A 37 -14.15 -7.08 4.03
C ALA A 37 -13.37 -8.14 4.84
N VAL A 38 -12.79 -7.74 5.96
CA VAL A 38 -11.98 -8.59 6.83
C VAL A 38 -12.77 -9.79 7.36
N ALA A 39 -12.24 -11.00 7.13
CA ALA A 39 -12.78 -12.22 7.72
C ALA A 39 -12.68 -12.19 9.26
N ALA A 40 -13.71 -12.74 9.93
CA ALA A 40 -13.73 -12.90 11.38
C ALA A 40 -12.67 -13.89 11.88
N ASP A 41 -12.44 -14.95 11.11
CA ASP A 41 -11.41 -15.94 11.40
C ASP A 41 -10.01 -15.43 11.06
N MET A 42 -9.09 -15.52 12.01
CA MET A 42 -7.72 -15.00 11.86
C MET A 42 -6.90 -15.79 10.83
N VAL A 43 -7.15 -17.09 10.67
CA VAL A 43 -6.45 -17.92 9.69
C VAL A 43 -6.89 -17.55 8.28
N ALA A 44 -8.20 -17.45 8.04
CA ALA A 44 -8.77 -17.01 6.78
C ALA A 44 -8.32 -15.59 6.42
N ARG A 45 -8.30 -14.69 7.40
CA ARG A 45 -7.80 -13.31 7.22
C ARG A 45 -6.34 -13.29 6.78
N LYS A 46 -5.47 -14.00 7.51
CA LYS A 46 -4.05 -14.07 7.17
C LYS A 46 -3.85 -14.69 5.78
N SER A 47 -4.55 -15.77 5.47
CA SER A 47 -4.46 -16.43 4.16
C SER A 47 -4.89 -15.50 3.02
N ALA A 48 -6.01 -14.78 3.18
CA ALA A 48 -6.47 -13.81 2.18
C ALA A 48 -5.47 -12.66 1.99
N LEU A 49 -4.90 -12.16 3.08
CA LEU A 49 -3.88 -11.11 3.05
C LEU A 49 -2.59 -11.56 2.38
N ASP A 50 -2.06 -12.73 2.74
CA ASP A 50 -0.86 -13.29 2.12
C ASP A 50 -1.08 -13.49 0.60
N ALA A 51 -2.25 -13.99 0.21
CA ALA A 51 -2.62 -14.16 -1.20
C ALA A 51 -2.73 -12.81 -1.94
N ALA A 52 -3.32 -11.78 -1.32
CA ALA A 52 -3.42 -10.44 -1.89
C ALA A 52 -2.03 -9.82 -2.07
N ILE A 53 -1.17 -9.89 -1.04
CA ILE A 53 0.22 -9.41 -1.09
C ILE A 53 0.99 -10.11 -2.21
N GLN A 54 0.93 -11.44 -2.27
CA GLN A 54 1.65 -12.22 -3.28
C GLN A 54 1.19 -11.86 -4.70
N ALA A 55 -0.11 -11.79 -4.94
CA ALA A 55 -0.66 -11.45 -6.25
C ALA A 55 -0.26 -10.02 -6.69
N CYS A 56 -0.33 -9.04 -5.78
CA CYS A 56 0.01 -7.65 -6.09
C CYS A 56 1.50 -7.43 -6.27
N ARG A 57 2.34 -8.14 -5.51
CA ARG A 57 3.79 -8.14 -5.71
C ARG A 57 4.13 -8.74 -7.06
N ALA A 58 3.58 -9.90 -7.40
CA ALA A 58 3.80 -10.55 -8.69
C ALA A 58 3.43 -9.64 -9.88
N LEU A 59 2.32 -8.90 -9.79
CA LEU A 59 1.94 -7.92 -10.82
C LEU A 59 2.94 -6.78 -10.96
N SER A 60 3.48 -6.28 -9.84
CA SER A 60 4.49 -5.21 -9.85
C SER A 60 5.82 -5.70 -10.44
N GLU A 61 6.26 -6.91 -10.06
CA GLU A 61 7.45 -7.57 -10.62
C GLU A 61 7.30 -7.85 -12.12
N ALA A 62 6.15 -8.38 -12.55
CA ALA A 62 5.86 -8.63 -13.96
C ALA A 62 5.86 -7.33 -14.76
N SER A 63 5.21 -6.28 -14.25
CA SER A 63 5.19 -4.96 -14.90
C SER A 63 6.60 -4.39 -15.08
N TYR A 64 7.50 -4.62 -14.13
CA TYR A 64 8.90 -4.25 -14.26
C TYR A 64 9.63 -5.12 -15.30
N ALA A 65 9.51 -6.45 -15.20
CA ALA A 65 10.19 -7.41 -16.06
C ALA A 65 9.79 -7.27 -17.54
N GLU A 66 8.52 -6.98 -17.81
CA GLU A 66 7.96 -6.77 -19.14
C GLU A 66 8.26 -5.36 -19.71
N GLY A 67 8.85 -4.47 -18.91
CA GLY A 67 9.14 -3.09 -19.31
C GLY A 67 7.90 -2.18 -19.41
N ASN A 68 6.79 -2.58 -18.78
CA ASN A 68 5.57 -1.78 -18.70
C ASN A 68 5.74 -0.57 -17.77
N LEU A 69 6.64 -0.67 -16.79
CA LEU A 69 7.05 0.48 -15.99
C LEU A 69 7.94 1.41 -16.82
N ARG A 70 7.49 2.66 -16.99
CA ARG A 70 8.23 3.68 -17.74
C ARG A 70 8.52 4.91 -16.90
N MET A 71 9.71 5.47 -17.08
CA MET A 71 10.14 6.74 -16.52
C MET A 71 10.54 7.65 -17.68
N ASN A 72 9.85 8.78 -17.83
CA ASN A 72 10.10 9.75 -18.91
C ASN A 72 10.12 9.08 -20.31
N GLY A 73 9.18 8.15 -20.55
CA GLY A 73 9.08 7.40 -21.81
C GLY A 73 10.09 6.25 -21.98
N GLN A 74 11.09 6.14 -21.11
CA GLN A 74 12.08 5.06 -21.12
C GLN A 74 11.70 3.93 -20.17
N PRO A 75 12.19 2.69 -20.38
CA PRO A 75 12.03 1.62 -19.41
C PRO A 75 12.54 2.04 -18.02
N PHE A 76 11.84 1.59 -16.98
CA PHE A 76 12.20 1.90 -15.60
C PHE A 76 13.62 1.38 -15.27
N PRO A 77 14.55 2.22 -14.77
CA PRO A 77 15.92 1.79 -14.54
C PRO A 77 16.04 0.72 -13.45
N LYS A 78 16.93 -0.25 -13.66
CA LYS A 78 17.20 -1.32 -12.67
C LYS A 78 17.64 -0.79 -11.31
N SER A 79 18.44 0.29 -11.26
CA SER A 79 18.86 0.91 -10.01
C SER A 79 17.69 1.49 -9.22
N TRP A 80 16.70 2.04 -9.92
CA TRP A 80 15.49 2.60 -9.29
C TRP A 80 14.58 1.46 -8.85
N TRP A 81 14.46 0.40 -9.65
CA TRP A 81 13.71 -0.79 -9.23
C TRP A 81 14.22 -1.37 -7.91
N LYS A 82 15.55 -1.49 -7.78
CA LYS A 82 16.18 -1.91 -6.52
C LYS A 82 15.83 -1.02 -5.32
N GLN A 83 15.60 0.28 -5.53
CA GLN A 83 15.19 1.22 -4.47
C GLN A 83 13.70 1.13 -4.15
N VAL A 84 12.88 0.67 -5.10
CA VAL A 84 11.44 0.46 -4.90
C VAL A 84 11.17 -0.79 -4.07
N GLN A 85 11.92 -1.88 -4.30
CA GLN A 85 11.79 -3.16 -3.58
C GLN A 85 11.61 -3.00 -2.05
N PRO A 86 12.50 -2.31 -1.30
CA PRO A 86 12.32 -2.15 0.14
C PRO A 86 11.08 -1.32 0.53
N LEU A 87 10.62 -0.42 -0.34
CA LEU A 87 9.37 0.32 -0.12
C LEU A 87 8.15 -0.61 -0.25
N LEU A 88 8.19 -1.52 -1.23
CA LEU A 88 7.14 -2.53 -1.41
C LEU A 88 7.16 -3.55 -0.26
N ASP A 89 8.32 -3.91 0.27
CA ASP A 89 8.42 -4.80 1.44
C ASP A 89 7.88 -4.13 2.71
N ALA A 90 8.23 -2.86 2.92
CA ALA A 90 7.69 -2.05 4.02
C ALA A 90 6.17 -1.91 3.93
N GLU A 91 5.64 -1.79 2.72
CA GLU A 91 4.20 -1.67 2.45
C GLU A 91 3.45 -2.95 2.82
N GLN A 92 4.02 -4.10 2.48
CA GLN A 92 3.47 -5.40 2.84
C GLN A 92 3.48 -5.63 4.36
N ALA A 93 4.56 -5.21 5.03
CA ALA A 93 4.65 -5.29 6.49
C ALA A 93 3.60 -4.39 7.16
N ASP A 94 3.41 -3.17 6.65
CA ASP A 94 2.39 -2.23 7.13
C ASP A 94 0.97 -2.77 6.92
N ALA A 95 0.67 -3.25 5.71
CA ALA A 95 -0.59 -3.91 5.40
C ALA A 95 -0.86 -5.09 6.34
N THR A 96 0.16 -5.91 6.60
CA THR A 96 0.06 -7.04 7.54
C THR A 96 -0.31 -6.59 8.94
N SER A 97 0.37 -5.57 9.46
CA SER A 97 0.10 -5.03 10.78
C SER A 97 -1.32 -4.49 10.89
N ILE A 98 -1.77 -3.69 9.92
CA ILE A 98 -3.07 -3.02 9.92
C ILE A 98 -4.21 -4.02 9.77
N VAL A 99 -4.11 -4.91 8.78
CA VAL A 99 -5.19 -5.84 8.44
C VAL A 99 -5.41 -6.88 9.53
N LEU A 100 -4.32 -7.44 10.08
CA LEU A 100 -4.45 -8.44 11.14
C LEU A 100 -4.98 -7.87 12.45
N ALA A 101 -4.73 -6.58 12.74
CA ALA A 101 -5.26 -5.90 13.92
C ALA A 101 -6.71 -5.40 13.77
N ALA A 102 -7.24 -5.33 12.55
CA ALA A 102 -8.55 -4.74 12.30
C ALA A 102 -9.72 -5.63 12.78
N PRO A 103 -10.86 -5.03 13.17
CA PRO A 103 -12.08 -5.77 13.44
C PRO A 103 -12.59 -6.57 12.23
N ALA A 104 -13.34 -7.65 12.48
CA ALA A 104 -14.07 -8.36 11.44
C ALA A 104 -15.03 -7.43 10.70
N GLY A 105 -15.18 -7.61 9.39
CA GLY A 105 -16.03 -6.78 8.53
C GLY A 105 -15.42 -5.45 8.12
N THR A 106 -14.24 -5.08 8.62
CA THR A 106 -13.52 -3.86 8.21
C THR A 106 -13.22 -3.93 6.71
N ALA A 107 -13.60 -2.90 5.95
CA ALA A 107 -13.13 -2.71 4.59
C ALA A 107 -11.89 -1.81 4.58
N PHE A 108 -11.09 -1.88 3.52
CA PHE A 108 -9.88 -1.06 3.40
C PHE A 108 -9.83 -0.28 2.10
N LYS A 109 -9.09 0.84 2.14
CA LYS A 109 -8.71 1.63 0.97
C LYS A 109 -7.28 2.14 1.10
N ALA A 110 -6.67 2.42 -0.05
CA ALA A 110 -5.36 3.06 -0.10
C ALA A 110 -5.51 4.58 -0.08
N MET A 111 -4.73 5.26 0.75
CA MET A 111 -4.70 6.71 0.85
C MET A 111 -3.27 7.23 0.88
N TRP A 112 -3.10 8.48 0.47
CA TRP A 112 -1.90 9.25 0.72
C TRP A 112 -2.09 10.13 1.95
N GLU A 113 -1.16 10.06 2.88
CA GLU A 113 -0.99 11.08 3.92
C GLU A 113 0.03 12.09 3.42
N LEU A 114 -0.42 13.34 3.26
CA LEU A 114 0.38 14.47 2.87
C LEU A 114 1.26 14.96 4.04
N PRO A 115 2.30 15.79 3.79
CA PRO A 115 3.18 16.30 4.86
C PRO A 115 2.48 17.08 5.98
N ASP A 116 1.31 17.67 5.69
CA ASP A 116 0.46 18.36 6.66
C ASP A 116 -0.45 17.40 7.47
N GLY A 117 -0.31 16.09 7.26
CA GLY A 117 -1.11 15.04 7.89
C GLY A 117 -2.45 14.78 7.19
N LYS A 118 -2.78 15.49 6.12
CA LYS A 118 -4.06 15.32 5.41
C LYS A 118 -4.07 14.00 4.64
N LEU A 119 -5.17 13.25 4.77
CA LEU A 119 -5.43 12.07 3.95
C LEU A 119 -6.13 12.46 2.64
N VAL A 120 -5.59 12.00 1.51
CA VAL A 120 -6.17 12.15 0.18
C VAL A 120 -6.17 10.81 -0.55
N GLU A 121 -7.08 10.63 -1.50
CA GLU A 121 -7.12 9.40 -2.30
C GLU A 121 -5.88 9.27 -3.18
N VAL A 122 -5.44 8.03 -3.39
CA VAL A 122 -4.36 7.72 -4.33
C VAL A 122 -4.73 8.23 -5.72
N GLY A 123 -3.81 8.96 -6.35
CA GLY A 123 -4.03 9.55 -7.67
C GLY A 123 -4.50 11.01 -7.64
N ALA A 124 -4.69 11.59 -6.45
CA ALA A 124 -4.77 13.04 -6.29
C ALA A 124 -3.51 13.74 -6.84
N GLN A 125 -3.59 15.05 -7.09
CA GLN A 125 -2.45 15.83 -7.57
C GLN A 125 -1.25 15.68 -6.62
N PHE A 126 -0.08 15.30 -7.16
CA PHE A 126 1.14 15.18 -6.38
C PHE A 126 1.51 16.51 -5.71
N VAL A 127 1.78 16.45 -4.41
CA VAL A 127 2.28 17.58 -3.62
C VAL A 127 3.75 17.34 -3.29
N PRO A 128 4.65 18.32 -3.47
CA PRO A 128 6.05 18.18 -3.10
C PRO A 128 6.21 17.83 -1.61
N GLY A 129 7.08 16.86 -1.32
CA GLY A 129 7.38 16.43 0.04
C GLY A 129 7.42 14.90 0.17
N THR A 130 7.47 14.44 1.41
CA THR A 130 7.35 13.02 1.72
C THR A 130 5.88 12.67 1.89
N ILE A 131 5.35 11.82 1.04
CA ILE A 131 3.99 11.30 1.12
C ILE A 131 4.05 9.93 1.79
N ARG A 132 3.17 9.65 2.76
CA ARG A 132 3.02 8.27 3.26
C ARG A 132 1.89 7.58 2.52
N VAL A 133 2.19 6.45 1.90
CA VAL A 133 1.17 5.58 1.30
C VAL A 133 0.67 4.64 2.38
N ARG A 134 -0.64 4.60 2.62
CA ARG A 134 -1.28 3.90 3.74
C ARG A 134 -2.44 3.03 3.27
N ILE A 135 -2.58 1.84 3.86
CA ILE A 135 -3.86 1.14 3.92
C ILE A 135 -4.62 1.68 5.13
N ILE A 136 -5.86 2.14 4.93
CA ILE A 136 -6.72 2.59 6.02
C ILE A 136 -8.06 1.88 5.99
N ALA A 137 -8.68 1.74 7.17
CA ALA A 137 -10.07 1.29 7.25
C ALA A 137 -10.99 2.28 6.50
N ALA A 138 -11.91 1.74 5.72
CA ALA A 138 -12.86 2.48 4.88
C ALA A 138 -14.25 2.57 5.50
#